data_AF-A0A949JCE8-F1
#
_entry.id   AF-A0A949JCE8-F1
#
_cell.length_a   1.000
_cell.length_b   1.000
_cell.length_c   1.000
_cell.angle_alpha   90.00
_cell.angle_beta   90.00
_cell.angle_gamma   90.00
#
_symmetry.space_group_name_H-M   'P 1'
#
loop_
_entity.id
_entity.type
_entity.pdbx_description
1 polymer ?
#
loop_
_entity_poly.entity_id
_entity_poly.type
_entity_poly.pdbx_seq_one_letter_code
_entity_poly.pdbx_strand_id
1 'polypeptide(L)'
;YAAIFLIMTVAQSFTSDRETGLLRRINTTPITASEVMLSQVITYMIVAMLQVLIVFGVAFAVGYSPQVNALGILFAFLIVSVFALCCVGFGLITATIAKSSSAATGIAFLFILPQMFLGTFVTFGLSPGAQAAGKFVPSYYVTDALQSLLLRGASVTSPLVLVDLGIVSGMSVIILLIGIYLFGKFGMK
;
A
#
# COMPACT_ATOMS: atom_id res chain seq x y z
N TYR A 1 2.28 8.81 2.73
CA TYR A 1 1.02 8.78 3.50
C TYR A 1 -0.22 8.48 2.67
N ALA A 2 -0.48 9.18 1.56
CA ALA A 2 -1.67 8.95 0.74
C ALA A 2 -1.91 7.47 0.37
N ALA A 3 -0.85 6.77 -0.06
CA ALA A 3 -0.92 5.33 -0.36
C ALA A 3 -1.34 4.46 0.85
N ILE A 4 -0.99 4.83 2.08
CA ILE A 4 -1.35 4.09 3.30
C ILE A 4 -2.87 4.11 3.52
N PHE A 5 -3.54 5.22 3.19
CA PHE A 5 -4.98 5.33 3.32
C PHE A 5 -5.76 4.47 2.31
N LEU A 6 -5.11 3.95 1.25
CA LEU A 6 -5.74 2.94 0.38
C LEU A 6 -6.14 1.69 1.15
N ILE A 7 -5.43 1.34 2.23
CA ILE A 7 -5.78 0.20 3.08
C ILE A 7 -7.23 0.34 3.54
N MET A 8 -7.60 1.53 4.01
CA MET A 8 -8.95 1.82 4.48
C MET A 8 -9.96 1.79 3.34
N THR A 9 -9.68 2.47 2.22
CA THR A 9 -10.60 2.55 1.07
C THR A 9 -10.90 1.16 0.50
N VAL A 10 -9.87 0.34 0.30
CA VAL A 10 -10.01 -1.04 -0.17
C VAL A 10 -10.78 -1.86 0.85
N ALA A 11 -10.43 -1.77 2.14
CA ALA A 11 -11.11 -2.52 3.19
C ALA A 11 -12.61 -2.20 3.26
N GLN A 12 -12.97 -0.93 3.22
CA GLN A 12 -14.36 -0.46 3.25
C GLN A 12 -15.15 -0.94 2.04
N SER A 13 -14.60 -0.79 0.83
CA SER A 13 -15.30 -1.17 -0.40
C SER A 13 -15.61 -2.65 -0.44
N PHE A 14 -14.60 -3.50 -0.24
CA PHE A 14 -14.79 -4.95 -0.29
C PHE A 14 -15.72 -5.43 0.82
N THR A 15 -15.65 -4.83 2.02
CA THR A 15 -16.56 -5.17 3.12
C THR A 15 -17.99 -4.71 2.82
N SER A 16 -18.15 -3.52 2.21
CA SER A 16 -19.46 -2.98 1.84
C SER A 16 -20.14 -3.81 0.74
N ASP A 17 -19.38 -4.30 -0.24
CA ASP A 17 -19.91 -5.19 -1.28
C ASP A 17 -20.40 -6.53 -0.70
N ARG A 18 -19.72 -7.04 0.33
CA ARG A 18 -20.19 -8.22 1.06
C ARG A 18 -21.43 -7.91 1.90
N GLU A 19 -21.43 -6.78 2.60
CA GLU A 19 -22.51 -6.33 3.49
C GLU A 19 -23.83 -6.08 2.73
N THR A 20 -23.76 -5.47 1.54
CA THR A 20 -24.91 -5.23 0.66
C THR A 20 -25.43 -6.49 -0.03
N GLY A 21 -24.73 -7.63 0.12
CA GLY A 21 -25.07 -8.89 -0.51
C GLY A 21 -24.78 -8.93 -2.01
N LEU A 22 -23.96 -8.01 -2.53
CA LEU A 22 -23.57 -7.98 -3.95
C LEU A 22 -22.90 -9.29 -4.35
N LEU A 23 -22.02 -9.84 -3.48
CA LEU A 23 -21.39 -11.14 -3.69
C LEU A 23 -22.40 -12.30 -3.80
N ARG A 24 -23.53 -12.23 -3.07
CA ARG A 24 -24.60 -13.25 -3.15
C ARG A 24 -25.41 -13.14 -4.44
N ARG A 25 -25.59 -11.92 -4.97
CA ARG A 25 -26.29 -11.67 -6.24
C ARG A 25 -25.44 -12.08 -7.44
N ILE A 26 -24.11 -11.97 -7.35
CA ILE A 26 -23.21 -12.45 -8.41
C ILE A 26 -23.33 -13.97 -8.61
N ASN A 27 -23.58 -14.74 -7.54
CA ASN A 27 -23.81 -16.19 -7.66
C ASN A 27 -25.03 -16.57 -8.51
N THR A 28 -25.94 -15.64 -8.81
CA THR A 28 -27.08 -15.89 -9.73
C THR A 28 -26.78 -15.47 -11.18
N THR A 29 -25.57 -14.98 -11.45
CA THR A 29 -25.09 -14.59 -12.79
C THR A 29 -24.06 -15.59 -13.29
N PRO A 30 -23.76 -15.67 -14.61
CA PRO A 30 -22.74 -16.57 -15.13
C PRO A 30 -21.30 -16.17 -14.74
N ILE A 31 -21.12 -15.07 -14.00
CA ILE A 31 -19.82 -14.54 -13.59
C ILE A 31 -19.44 -15.15 -12.23
N THR A 32 -18.19 -15.60 -12.10
CA THR A 32 -17.69 -16.14 -10.84
C THR A 32 -17.30 -15.03 -9.85
N ALA A 33 -17.48 -15.27 -8.55
CA ALA A 33 -17.08 -14.31 -7.52
C ALA A 33 -15.57 -13.99 -7.56
N SER A 34 -14.74 -14.93 -8.01
CA SER A 34 -13.30 -14.73 -8.25
C SER A 34 -13.01 -13.73 -9.36
N GLU A 35 -13.79 -13.72 -10.45
CA GLU A 35 -13.60 -12.77 -11.56
C GLU A 35 -13.93 -11.33 -11.13
N VAL A 36 -14.99 -11.17 -10.33
CA VAL A 36 -15.35 -9.85 -9.77
C VAL A 36 -14.30 -9.37 -8.77
N MET A 37 -13.81 -10.26 -7.92
CA MET A 37 -12.74 -9.93 -7.00
C MET A 37 -11.47 -9.50 -7.75
N LEU A 38 -11.07 -10.23 -8.80
CA LEU A 38 -9.89 -9.91 -9.60
C LEU A 38 -10.04 -8.54 -10.30
N SER A 39 -11.21 -8.26 -10.87
CA SER A 39 -11.48 -6.98 -11.54
C SER A 39 -11.44 -5.80 -10.56
N GLN A 40 -11.96 -5.98 -9.33
CA GLN A 40 -11.85 -4.97 -8.29
C GLN A 40 -10.42 -4.77 -7.82
N VAL A 41 -9.64 -5.85 -7.64
CA VAL A 41 -8.22 -5.75 -7.29
C VAL A 41 -7.47 -4.95 -8.37
N ILE A 42 -7.68 -5.27 -9.65
CA ILE A 42 -7.10 -4.52 -10.77
C ILE A 42 -7.55 -3.06 -10.75
N THR A 43 -8.84 -2.80 -10.50
CA THR A 43 -9.37 -1.43 -10.38
C THR A 43 -8.67 -0.66 -9.27
N TYR A 44 -8.50 -1.25 -8.09
CA TYR A 44 -7.80 -0.61 -6.99
C TYR A 44 -6.30 -0.45 -7.23
N MET A 45 -5.67 -1.34 -8.01
CA MET A 45 -4.30 -1.13 -8.48
C MET A 45 -4.21 0.09 -9.40
N ILE A 46 -5.16 0.27 -10.31
CA ILE A 46 -5.20 1.45 -11.18
C ILE A 46 -5.42 2.72 -10.35
N VAL A 47 -6.37 2.69 -9.40
CA VAL A 47 -6.62 3.81 -8.47
C VAL A 47 -5.36 4.12 -7.66
N ALA A 48 -4.63 3.10 -7.21
CA ALA A 48 -3.37 3.26 -6.50
C ALA A 48 -2.33 3.98 -7.37
N MET A 49 -2.13 3.55 -8.62
CA MET A 49 -1.20 4.20 -9.56
C MET A 49 -1.60 5.65 -9.84
N LEU A 50 -2.89 5.91 -10.07
CA LEU A 50 -3.43 7.25 -10.28
C LEU A 50 -3.19 8.13 -9.05
N GLN A 51 -3.40 7.59 -7.85
CA GLN A 51 -3.16 8.33 -6.61
C GLN A 51 -1.67 8.71 -6.48
N VAL A 52 -0.75 7.81 -6.81
CA VAL A 52 0.69 8.14 -6.81
C VAL A 52 0.99 9.24 -7.83
N LEU A 53 0.46 9.13 -9.05
CA LEU A 53 0.62 10.16 -10.08
C LEU A 53 0.11 11.53 -9.61
N ILE A 54 -1.08 11.57 -8.99
CA ILE A 54 -1.66 12.81 -8.44
C ILE A 54 -0.76 13.39 -7.36
N VAL A 55 -0.25 12.56 -6.43
CA VAL A 55 0.62 13.03 -5.34
C VAL A 55 1.90 13.66 -5.90
N PHE A 56 2.56 13.02 -6.86
CA PHE A 56 3.75 13.60 -7.50
C PHE A 56 3.40 14.84 -8.32
N GLY A 57 2.32 14.83 -9.09
CA GLY A 57 1.87 15.97 -9.89
C GLY A 57 1.59 17.21 -9.04
N VAL A 58 0.89 17.02 -7.91
CA VAL A 58 0.64 18.10 -6.95
C VAL A 58 1.93 18.58 -6.30
N ALA A 59 2.86 17.67 -5.94
CA ALA A 59 4.15 18.07 -5.36
C ALA A 59 4.91 19.01 -6.31
N PHE A 60 5.02 18.65 -7.60
CA PHE A 60 5.66 19.51 -8.60
C PHE A 60 4.89 20.82 -8.83
N ALA A 61 3.55 20.79 -8.85
CA ALA A 61 2.72 21.97 -9.05
C ALA A 61 2.85 23.00 -7.90
N VAL A 62 3.08 22.53 -6.67
CA VAL A 62 3.31 23.39 -5.49
C VAL A 62 4.76 23.93 -5.45
N GLY A 63 5.60 23.58 -6.43
CA GLY A 63 6.96 24.09 -6.58
C GLY A 63 8.04 23.20 -5.94
N TYR A 64 7.72 21.96 -5.55
CA TYR A 64 8.73 21.01 -5.11
C TYR A 64 9.64 20.62 -6.28
N SER A 65 10.89 21.07 -6.22
CA SER A 65 11.92 20.76 -7.21
C SER A 65 13.03 19.94 -6.54
N PRO A 66 12.95 18.60 -6.55
CA PRO A 66 13.97 17.76 -5.95
C PRO A 66 15.29 17.88 -6.71
N GLN A 67 16.42 17.94 -6.01
CA GLN A 67 17.77 18.03 -6.60
C GLN A 67 18.25 16.68 -7.15
N VAL A 68 17.38 15.96 -7.86
CA VAL A 68 17.70 14.68 -8.49
C VAL A 68 17.32 14.68 -9.96
N ASN A 69 18.05 13.90 -10.74
CA ASN A 69 17.78 13.68 -12.16
C ASN A 69 16.39 13.05 -12.36
N ALA A 70 15.86 13.14 -13.60
CA ALA A 70 14.59 12.52 -13.98
C ALA A 70 14.51 11.02 -13.62
N LEU A 71 15.64 10.30 -13.67
CA LEU A 71 15.76 8.91 -13.21
C LEU A 71 15.45 8.72 -11.72
N GLY A 72 15.89 9.65 -10.86
CA GLY A 72 15.61 9.59 -9.42
C GLY A 72 14.13 9.80 -9.12
N ILE A 73 13.47 10.69 -9.87
CA ILE A 73 12.02 10.92 -9.78
C ILE A 73 11.26 9.66 -10.24
N LEU A 74 11.68 9.05 -11.35
CA LEU A 74 11.07 7.81 -11.84
C LEU A 74 11.21 6.65 -10.83
N PHE A 75 12.37 6.53 -10.18
CA PHE A 75 12.57 5.52 -9.14
C PHE A 75 11.74 5.79 -7.88
N ALA A 76 11.64 7.05 -7.45
CA ALA A 76 10.77 7.44 -6.35
C ALA A 76 9.30 7.08 -6.65
N PHE A 77 8.86 7.34 -7.88
CA PHE A 77 7.53 6.93 -8.35
C PHE A 77 7.35 5.42 -8.27
N LEU A 78 8.32 4.63 -8.77
CA LEU A 78 8.28 3.17 -8.74
C LEU A 78 8.19 2.63 -7.30
N ILE A 79 8.99 3.15 -6.38
CA ILE A 79 8.98 2.75 -4.96
C ILE A 79 7.58 2.96 -4.35
N VAL A 80 6.98 4.14 -4.56
CA VAL A 80 5.64 4.43 -4.00
C VAL A 80 4.56 3.59 -4.67
N SER A 81 4.67 3.35 -5.98
CA SER A 81 3.75 2.48 -6.71
C SER A 81 3.78 1.04 -6.18
N VAL A 82 4.96 0.47 -5.98
CA VAL A 82 5.11 -0.87 -5.36
C VAL A 82 4.51 -0.89 -3.95
N PHE A 83 4.77 0.16 -3.15
CA PHE A 83 4.19 0.28 -1.82
C PHE A 83 2.66 0.38 -1.85
N ALA A 84 2.09 1.08 -2.83
CA ALA A 84 0.64 1.19 -2.96
C ALA A 84 -0.01 -0.19 -3.24
N LEU A 85 0.67 -1.07 -3.98
CA LEU A 85 0.24 -2.47 -4.14
C LEU A 85 0.23 -3.23 -2.81
N CYS A 86 1.23 -3.00 -1.95
CA CYS A 86 1.26 -3.54 -0.59
C CYS A 86 0.04 -3.08 0.22
N CYS A 87 -0.33 -1.80 0.11
CA CYS A 87 -1.47 -1.23 0.80
C CYS A 87 -2.80 -1.85 0.34
N VAL A 88 -2.94 -2.16 -0.95
CA VAL A 88 -4.09 -2.94 -1.45
C VAL A 88 -4.15 -4.32 -0.78
N GLY A 89 -3.01 -5.01 -0.66
CA GLY A 89 -2.92 -6.30 0.04
C GLY A 89 -3.39 -6.22 1.50
N PHE A 90 -2.92 -5.22 2.27
CA PHE A 90 -3.40 -4.98 3.63
C PHE A 90 -4.89 -4.65 3.69
N GLY A 91 -5.40 -3.89 2.71
CA GLY A 91 -6.83 -3.60 2.60
C GLY A 91 -7.68 -4.86 2.41
N LEU A 92 -7.22 -5.78 1.54
CA LEU A 92 -7.86 -7.08 1.34
C LEU A 92 -7.84 -7.94 2.60
N ILE A 93 -6.69 -8.04 3.28
CA ILE A 93 -6.56 -8.74 4.57
C ILE A 93 -7.56 -8.17 5.58
N THR A 94 -7.63 -6.84 5.68
CA THR A 94 -8.57 -6.15 6.57
C THR A 94 -10.02 -6.49 6.22
N ALA A 95 -10.38 -6.47 4.93
CA ALA A 95 -11.73 -6.80 4.46
C ALA A 95 -12.14 -8.25 4.78
N THR A 96 -11.17 -9.19 4.89
CA THR A 96 -11.49 -10.56 5.29
C THR A 96 -12.01 -10.68 6.72
N ILE A 97 -11.49 -9.83 7.62
CA ILE A 97 -11.74 -9.88 9.05
C ILE A 97 -12.95 -9.01 9.42
N ALA A 98 -13.09 -7.86 8.74
CA ALA A 98 -14.13 -6.89 9.03
C ALA A 98 -15.52 -7.44 8.72
N LYS A 99 -16.50 -7.17 9.59
CA LYS A 99 -17.91 -7.61 9.41
C LYS A 99 -18.82 -6.54 8.82
N SER A 100 -18.47 -5.26 8.97
CA SER A 100 -19.18 -4.11 8.43
C SER A 100 -18.18 -3.08 7.91
N SER A 101 -18.61 -2.21 6.99
CA SER A 101 -17.75 -1.16 6.43
C SER A 101 -17.16 -0.24 7.53
N SER A 102 -17.96 0.10 8.55
CA SER A 102 -17.48 0.88 9.71
C SER A 102 -16.44 0.12 10.56
N ALA A 103 -16.61 -1.20 10.74
CA ALA A 103 -15.61 -2.01 11.43
C ALA A 103 -14.32 -2.15 10.60
N ALA A 104 -14.43 -2.19 9.27
CA ALA A 104 -13.29 -2.24 8.36
C ALA A 104 -12.38 -1.02 8.51
N THR A 105 -12.95 0.16 8.70
CA THR A 105 -12.19 1.38 9.03
C THR A 105 -11.39 1.20 10.31
N GLY A 106 -12.01 0.76 11.39
CA GLY A 106 -11.34 0.57 12.68
C GLY A 106 -10.19 -0.44 12.61
N ILE A 107 -10.41 -1.57 11.91
CA ILE A 107 -9.38 -2.60 11.74
C ILE A 107 -8.27 -2.10 10.81
N ALA A 108 -8.59 -1.32 9.76
CA ALA A 108 -7.59 -0.73 8.89
C ALA A 108 -6.60 0.15 9.66
N PHE A 109 -7.05 0.86 10.70
CA PHE A 109 -6.17 1.66 11.56
C PHE A 109 -5.11 0.85 12.31
N LEU A 110 -5.36 -0.44 12.58
CA LEU A 110 -4.34 -1.32 13.16
C LEU A 110 -3.16 -1.55 12.22
N PHE A 111 -3.37 -1.45 10.90
CA PHE A 111 -2.30 -1.52 9.91
C PHE A 111 -1.77 -0.13 9.56
N ILE A 112 -2.64 0.88 9.46
CA ILE A 112 -2.27 2.25 9.09
C ILE A 112 -1.37 2.89 10.16
N LEU A 113 -1.69 2.75 11.45
CA LEU A 113 -0.93 3.42 12.51
C LEU A 113 0.53 2.94 12.58
N PRO A 114 0.84 1.63 12.64
CA PRO A 114 2.23 1.18 12.58
C PRO A 114 2.96 1.65 11.33
N GLN A 115 2.29 1.66 10.17
CA GLN A 115 2.87 2.14 8.92
C GLN A 115 3.24 3.63 8.98
N MET A 116 2.37 4.47 9.54
CA MET A 116 2.64 5.90 9.67
C MET A 116 3.72 6.20 10.71
N PHE A 117 3.61 5.59 11.90
CA PHE A 117 4.50 5.86 13.03
C PHE A 117 5.87 5.23 12.83
N LEU A 118 5.93 3.92 12.57
CA LEU A 118 7.20 3.20 12.45
C LEU A 118 7.91 3.48 11.12
N GLY A 119 7.17 3.83 10.07
CA GLY A 119 7.75 4.17 8.78
C GLY A 119 8.50 5.50 8.78
N THR A 120 7.86 6.54 9.31
CA THR A 120 8.38 7.92 9.17
C THR A 120 9.21 8.36 10.36
N PHE A 121 8.78 8.04 11.58
CA PHE A 121 9.41 8.62 12.78
C PHE A 121 10.69 7.87 13.16
N VAL A 122 10.78 6.57 12.87
CA VAL A 122 11.94 5.73 13.25
C VAL A 122 13.26 6.21 12.63
N THR A 123 13.21 6.82 11.44
CA THR A 123 14.35 7.46 10.78
C THR A 123 14.94 8.65 11.55
N PHE A 124 14.24 9.22 12.54
CA PHE A 124 14.69 10.38 13.32
C PHE A 124 15.42 10.03 14.64
N GLY A 125 15.97 8.82 14.75
CA GLY A 125 16.81 8.46 15.92
C GLY A 125 16.03 8.00 17.14
N LEU A 126 14.92 7.28 16.94
CA LEU A 126 14.28 6.54 18.04
C LEU A 126 15.23 5.46 18.59
N SER A 127 14.91 4.97 19.79
CA SER A 127 15.64 3.91 20.50
C SER A 127 15.93 2.69 19.61
N PRO A 128 17.00 1.92 19.87
CA PRO A 128 17.36 0.74 19.08
C PRO A 128 16.21 -0.26 18.91
N GLY A 129 15.36 -0.39 19.93
CA GLY A 129 14.18 -1.26 19.88
C GLY A 129 13.12 -0.79 18.87
N ALA A 130 12.89 0.52 18.75
CA ALA A 130 11.97 1.07 17.77
C ALA A 130 12.51 0.96 16.34
N GLN A 131 13.83 1.04 16.16
CA GLN A 131 14.47 0.76 14.87
C GLN A 131 14.31 -0.70 14.44
N ALA A 132 14.44 -1.64 15.39
CA ALA A 132 14.16 -3.05 15.12
C ALA A 132 12.69 -3.27 14.74
N ALA A 133 11.74 -2.61 15.40
CA ALA A 133 10.32 -2.68 15.07
C ALA A 133 10.00 -2.08 13.69
N GLY A 134 10.65 -0.98 13.30
CA GLY A 134 10.47 -0.33 12.00
C GLY A 134 10.78 -1.25 10.81
N LYS A 135 11.81 -2.10 10.94
CA LYS A 135 12.21 -3.06 9.89
C LYS A 135 11.15 -4.11 9.56
N PHE A 136 10.14 -4.31 10.41
CA PHE A 136 9.02 -5.20 10.11
C PHE A 136 7.95 -4.56 9.22
N VAL A 137 8.01 -3.24 9.03
CA VAL A 137 6.96 -2.47 8.36
C VAL A 137 7.46 -2.01 6.99
N PRO A 138 6.76 -2.30 5.88
CA PRO A 138 7.22 -1.93 4.54
C PRO A 138 7.35 -0.41 4.34
N SER A 139 6.57 0.41 5.06
CA SER A 139 6.70 1.88 5.00
C SER A 139 8.05 2.42 5.49
N TYR A 140 8.78 1.66 6.32
CA TYR A 140 10.13 2.04 6.78
C TYR A 140 11.09 2.12 5.61
N TYR A 141 11.19 1.04 4.83
CA TYR A 141 12.06 0.96 3.65
C TYR A 141 11.67 1.96 2.56
N VAL A 142 10.36 2.20 2.37
CA VAL A 142 9.87 3.22 1.44
C VAL A 142 10.33 4.61 1.87
N THR A 143 10.21 4.92 3.16
CA THR A 143 10.57 6.24 3.66
C THR A 143 12.08 6.45 3.63
N ASP A 144 12.88 5.45 3.98
CA ASP A 144 14.35 5.53 3.91
C ASP A 144 14.84 5.68 2.46
N ALA A 145 14.28 4.91 1.52
CA ALA A 145 14.59 5.01 0.10
C ALA A 145 14.21 6.37 -0.49
N LEU A 146 13.02 6.89 -0.16
CA LEU A 146 12.58 8.21 -0.62
C LEU A 146 13.41 9.34 -0.02
N GLN A 147 13.78 9.29 1.26
CA GLN A 147 14.65 10.30 1.86
C GLN A 147 16.05 10.24 1.24
N SER A 148 16.59 9.04 1.03
CA SER A 148 17.91 8.87 0.42
C SER A 148 17.95 9.39 -1.02
N LEU A 149 16.91 9.12 -1.82
CA LEU A 149 16.80 9.63 -3.19
C LEU A 149 16.51 11.14 -3.22
N LEU A 150 15.41 11.58 -2.61
CA LEU A 150 14.86 12.92 -2.83
C LEU A 150 15.49 14.01 -1.96
N LEU A 151 15.96 13.67 -0.75
CA LEU A 151 16.53 14.65 0.19
C LEU A 151 18.06 14.60 0.24
N ARG A 152 18.65 13.40 0.24
CA ARG A 152 20.11 13.23 0.32
C ARG A 152 20.80 13.25 -1.04
N GLY A 153 20.04 13.25 -2.14
CA GLY A 153 20.57 13.26 -3.50
C GLY A 153 21.39 12.00 -3.83
N ALA A 154 21.13 10.87 -3.15
CA ALA A 154 21.86 9.64 -3.40
C ALA A 154 21.62 9.15 -4.84
N SER A 155 22.66 8.60 -5.45
CA SER A 155 22.52 7.98 -6.77
C SER A 155 21.56 6.79 -6.72
N VAL A 156 20.81 6.63 -7.80
CA VAL A 156 19.80 5.56 -7.95
C VAL A 156 20.43 4.15 -7.89
N THR A 157 21.72 4.05 -8.24
CA THR A 157 22.53 2.84 -8.17
C THR A 157 23.12 2.58 -6.77
N SER A 158 22.79 3.41 -5.78
CA SER A 158 23.24 3.19 -4.41
C SER A 158 22.75 1.83 -3.90
N PRO A 159 23.64 0.99 -3.34
CA PRO A 159 23.27 -0.31 -2.79
C PRO A 159 22.13 -0.23 -1.78
N LEU A 160 22.06 0.85 -0.99
CA LEU A 160 21.01 1.06 0.02
C LEU A 160 19.62 1.15 -0.62
N VAL A 161 19.47 2.00 -1.65
CA VAL A 161 18.19 2.21 -2.34
C VAL A 161 17.72 0.94 -3.06
N LEU A 162 18.67 0.19 -3.65
CA LEU A 162 18.38 -1.07 -4.32
C LEU A 162 17.93 -2.16 -3.34
N VAL A 163 18.56 -2.25 -2.17
CA VAL A 163 18.18 -3.20 -1.11
C VAL A 163 16.79 -2.86 -0.57
N ASP A 164 16.52 -1.58 -0.28
CA ASP A 164 15.21 -1.15 0.21
C ASP A 164 14.11 -1.45 -0.82
N LEU A 165 14.36 -1.16 -2.10
CA LEU A 165 13.43 -1.50 -3.17
C LEU A 165 13.21 -3.02 -3.28
N GLY A 166 14.27 -3.82 -3.15
CA GLY A 166 14.18 -5.28 -3.15
C GLY A 166 13.33 -5.80 -1.99
N ILE A 167 13.52 -5.27 -0.79
CA ILE A 167 12.75 -5.67 0.39
C ILE A 167 11.28 -5.23 0.26
N VAL A 168 11.04 -3.98 -0.13
CA VAL A 168 9.67 -3.46 -0.32
C VAL A 168 8.94 -4.25 -1.39
N SER A 169 9.56 -4.52 -2.53
CA SER A 169 8.94 -5.30 -3.60
C SER A 169 8.62 -6.73 -3.15
N GLY A 170 9.55 -7.40 -2.47
CA GLY A 170 9.32 -8.72 -1.89
C GLY A 170 8.14 -8.73 -0.91
N MET A 171 8.13 -7.81 0.06
CA MET A 171 7.04 -7.68 1.03
C MET A 171 5.71 -7.35 0.35
N SER A 172 5.70 -6.44 -0.62
CA SER A 172 4.50 -6.01 -1.32
C SER A 172 3.85 -7.16 -2.08
N VAL A 173 4.65 -7.95 -2.81
CA VAL A 173 4.17 -9.14 -3.53
C VAL A 173 3.62 -10.17 -2.55
N ILE A 174 4.34 -10.47 -1.47
CA ILE A 174 3.92 -11.44 -0.45
C ILE A 174 2.59 -11.01 0.18
N ILE A 175 2.48 -9.77 0.64
CA ILE A 175 1.29 -9.24 1.33
C ILE A 175 0.09 -9.18 0.37
N LEU A 176 0.31 -8.79 -0.88
CA LEU A 176 -0.73 -8.77 -1.90
C LEU A 176 -1.24 -10.19 -2.19
N LEU A 177 -0.35 -11.16 -2.42
CA LEU A 177 -0.73 -12.55 -2.67
C LEU A 177 -1.48 -13.16 -1.49
N ILE A 178 -1.01 -12.90 -0.26
CA ILE A 178 -1.70 -13.33 0.96
C ILE A 178 -3.09 -12.68 1.05
N GLY A 179 -3.21 -11.38 0.77
CA GLY A 179 -4.48 -10.67 0.78
C GLY A 179 -5.48 -11.23 -0.23
N ILE A 180 -5.03 -11.50 -1.46
CA ILE A 180 -5.85 -12.11 -2.51
C ILE A 180 -6.27 -13.52 -2.09
N TYR A 181 -5.35 -14.36 -1.60
CA TYR A 181 -5.65 -15.72 -1.18
C TYR A 181 -6.62 -15.77 0.00
N LEU A 182 -6.39 -14.95 1.04
CA LEU A 182 -7.25 -14.91 2.23
C LEU A 182 -8.65 -14.41 1.87
N PHE A 183 -8.76 -13.35 1.06
CA PHE A 183 -10.07 -12.80 0.69
C PHE A 183 -10.83 -13.75 -0.23
N GLY A 184 -10.16 -14.39 -1.18
CA GLY A 184 -10.78 -15.43 -1.99
C GLY A 184 -11.29 -16.61 -1.16
N LYS A 185 -10.53 -17.06 -0.16
CA LYS A 185 -10.90 -18.23 0.66
C LYS A 185 -11.95 -17.95 1.73
N PHE A 186 -11.87 -16.80 2.39
CA PHE A 186 -12.68 -16.48 3.58
C PHE A 186 -13.62 -15.30 3.38
N GLY A 187 -13.30 -14.36 2.48
CA GLY A 187 -14.10 -13.17 2.24
C GLY A 187 -15.37 -13.42 1.41
N MET A 188 -15.38 -14.47 0.59
CA MET A 188 -16.51 -14.81 -0.29
C MET A 188 -17.63 -15.63 0.39
N LYS A 189 -17.49 -15.97 1.67
CA LYS A 189 -18.51 -16.67 2.48
C LYS A 189 -19.29 -15.68 3.34
#